data_AF-A0A7W0JAT9-F1
#
_entry.id   AF-A0A7W0JAT9-F1
#
_cell.length_a   1.000
_cell.length_b   1.000
_cell.length_c   1.000
_cell.angle_alpha   90.00
_cell.angle_beta   90.00
_cell.angle_gamma   90.00
#
_symmetry.space_group_name_H-M   'P 1'
#
loop_
_entity.id
_entity.type
_entity.pdbx_description
1 polymer ?
#
loop_
_entity_poly.entity_id
_entity_poly.type
_entity_poly.pdbx_seq_one_letter_code
_entity_poly.pdbx_strand_id
1 'polypeptide(L)'
;MPTPDPALAEPSVQDVLHAAVGSLNGEDRPGQLEMAKAVRTAMRRREHLLVQAGTGTGKSLGYLVPAVLHHDRVVVATATLALQHQLIEKDIPAMLDAAGDVLGERPAYAVLKGRSNYACLHRIRDGVPDDQGALVELPTGTLGA
;
A
#
# COMPACT_ATOMS: atom_id res chain seq x y z
N MET A 1 5.57 -1.63 -28.32
CA MET A 1 6.05 -1.17 -27.00
C MET A 1 7.06 -0.08 -27.27
N PRO A 2 6.84 1.19 -26.86
CA PRO A 2 7.89 2.19 -26.95
C PRO A 2 9.03 1.75 -26.01
N THR A 3 10.25 1.72 -26.53
CA THR A 3 11.47 1.51 -25.75
C THR A 3 11.66 2.70 -24.80
N PRO A 4 11.96 2.49 -23.51
CA PRO A 4 12.21 3.59 -22.60
C PRO A 4 13.43 4.40 -23.06
N ASP A 5 13.33 5.72 -22.92
CA ASP A 5 14.37 6.70 -23.24
C ASP A 5 15.61 6.46 -22.37
N PRO A 6 16.82 6.25 -22.94
CA PRO A 6 18.04 5.99 -22.19
C PRO A 6 18.56 7.19 -21.37
N ALA A 7 17.96 8.38 -21.50
CA ALA A 7 18.40 9.60 -20.81
C ALA A 7 17.87 9.78 -19.37
N LEU A 8 16.93 8.94 -18.91
CA LEU A 8 16.49 8.87 -17.51
C LEU A 8 16.74 7.45 -17.03
N ALA A 9 17.87 7.22 -16.35
CA ALA A 9 18.13 5.92 -15.74
C ALA A 9 16.97 5.56 -14.81
N GLU A 10 16.29 4.43 -15.06
CA GLU A 10 15.23 3.96 -14.17
C GLU A 10 15.79 3.87 -12.74
N PRO A 11 15.12 4.48 -11.74
CA PRO A 11 15.61 4.50 -10.38
C PRO A 11 15.82 3.08 -9.87
N SER A 12 16.98 2.81 -9.27
CA SER A 12 17.27 1.46 -8.82
C SER A 12 16.46 1.13 -7.56
N VAL A 13 16.14 -0.16 -7.37
CA VAL A 13 15.52 -0.64 -6.12
C VAL A 13 16.32 -0.21 -4.89
N GLN A 14 17.64 -0.12 -5.01
CA GLN A 14 18.49 0.28 -3.89
C GLN A 14 18.30 1.76 -3.55
N ASP A 15 18.22 2.63 -4.56
CA ASP A 15 18.05 4.08 -4.35
C ASP A 15 16.69 4.38 -3.73
N VAL A 16 15.63 3.76 -4.25
CA VAL A 16 14.27 3.92 -3.73
C VAL A 16 14.13 3.33 -2.33
N LEU A 17 14.73 2.16 -2.07
CA LEU A 17 14.70 1.56 -0.73
C LEU A 17 15.44 2.43 0.29
N HIS A 18 16.63 2.92 -0.06
CA HIS A 18 17.43 3.77 0.82
C HIS A 18 16.70 5.08 1.16
N ALA A 19 16.11 5.73 0.16
CA ALA A 19 15.27 6.91 0.37
C ALA A 19 14.08 6.61 1.31
N ALA A 20 13.35 5.51 1.05
CA ALA A 20 12.21 5.11 1.86
C ALA A 20 12.57 4.80 3.33
N VAL A 21 13.67 4.09 3.57
CA VAL A 21 14.15 3.76 4.91
C VAL A 21 14.58 5.01 5.67
N GLY A 22 15.34 5.91 5.02
CA GLY A 22 15.82 7.15 5.62
C GLY A 22 14.69 8.05 6.12
N SER A 23 13.67 8.28 5.29
CA SER A 23 12.52 9.13 5.68
C SER A 23 11.63 8.52 6.77
N LEU A 24 11.67 7.19 6.93
CA LEU A 24 10.92 6.47 7.96
C LEU A 24 11.66 6.38 9.30
N ASN A 25 12.83 7.02 9.43
CA ASN A 25 13.76 6.84 10.55
C ASN A 25 14.08 5.36 10.80
N GLY A 26 14.12 4.57 9.72
CA GLY A 26 14.44 3.16 9.75
C GLY A 26 15.94 2.92 9.63
N GLU A 27 16.33 1.66 9.76
CA GLU A 27 17.69 1.20 9.49
C GLU A 27 17.68 0.28 8.27
N ASP A 28 18.62 0.52 7.36
CA ASP A 28 18.84 -0.35 6.22
C ASP A 28 19.30 -1.73 6.70
N ARG A 29 18.62 -2.76 6.25
CA ARG A 29 18.94 -4.15 6.59
C ARG A 29 19.30 -4.92 5.32
N PRO A 30 20.41 -5.68 5.28
CA PRO A 30 20.80 -6.45 4.11
C PRO A 30 19.67 -7.34 3.56
N GLY A 31 18.91 -8.00 4.46
CA GLY A 31 17.78 -8.83 4.08
C GLY A 31 16.61 -8.10 3.40
N GLN A 32 16.42 -6.80 3.65
CA GLN A 32 15.40 -6.01 2.94
C GLN A 32 15.82 -5.77 1.49
N LEU A 33 17.09 -5.41 1.27
CA LEU A 33 17.64 -5.19 -0.07
C LEU A 33 17.67 -6.49 -0.87
N GLU A 34 18.05 -7.61 -0.24
CA GLU A 34 18.01 -8.94 -0.83
C GLU A 34 16.58 -9.32 -1.24
N MET A 35 15.60 -9.16 -0.34
CA MET A 35 14.19 -9.39 -0.64
C MET A 35 13.72 -8.52 -1.80
N ALA A 36 14.01 -7.22 -1.78
CA ALA A 36 13.56 -6.29 -2.83
C ALA A 36 14.16 -6.61 -4.20
N LYS A 37 15.46 -6.97 -4.25
CA LYS A 37 16.12 -7.42 -5.48
C LYS A 37 15.54 -8.74 -6.00
N ALA A 38 15.25 -9.68 -5.10
CA ALA A 38 14.63 -10.96 -5.44
C ALA A 38 13.22 -10.77 -5.99
N VAL A 39 12.39 -9.95 -5.34
CA VAL A 39 11.03 -9.62 -5.78
C VAL A 39 11.05 -8.94 -7.16
N ARG A 40 11.90 -7.93 -7.38
CA ARG A 40 12.05 -7.29 -8.72
C ARG A 40 12.41 -8.30 -9.80
N THR A 41 13.33 -9.22 -9.50
CA THR A 41 13.76 -10.24 -10.45
C THR A 41 12.62 -11.21 -10.77
N ALA A 42 11.91 -11.69 -9.76
CA ALA A 42 10.75 -12.58 -9.93
C ALA A 42 9.63 -11.91 -10.74
N MET A 43 9.31 -10.64 -10.48
CA MET A 43 8.33 -9.88 -11.26
C MET A 43 8.74 -9.73 -12.73
N ARG A 44 10.01 -9.37 -13.00
CA ARG A 44 10.53 -9.24 -14.38
C ARG A 44 10.55 -10.57 -15.14
N ARG A 45 10.85 -11.67 -14.45
CA ARG A 45 10.91 -13.03 -15.04
C ARG A 45 9.56 -13.74 -15.06
N ARG A 46 8.55 -13.18 -14.39
CA ARG A 46 7.23 -13.80 -14.17
C ARG A 46 7.33 -15.16 -13.48
N GLU A 47 8.19 -15.24 -12.47
CA GLU A 47 8.42 -16.44 -11.66
C GLU A 47 7.78 -16.31 -10.27
N HIS A 48 7.49 -17.44 -9.64
CA HIS A 48 7.06 -17.47 -8.25
C HIS A 48 8.27 -17.40 -7.30
N LEU A 49 8.17 -16.55 -6.27
CA LEU A 49 9.17 -16.37 -5.25
C LEU A 49 8.55 -16.59 -3.87
N LEU A 50 9.19 -17.43 -3.06
CA LEU A 50 8.85 -17.60 -1.65
C LEU A 50 9.95 -16.95 -0.80
N VAL A 51 9.57 -16.01 0.07
CA VAL A 51 10.48 -15.33 1.00
C VAL A 51 9.98 -15.53 2.42
N GLN A 52 10.87 -15.99 3.29
CA GLN A 52 10.64 -15.97 4.74
C GLN A 52 11.34 -14.75 5.35
N ALA A 53 10.58 -13.91 6.04
CA ALA A 53 11.13 -12.77 6.76
C ALA A 53 10.45 -12.61 8.13
N GLY A 54 11.25 -12.34 9.17
CA GLY A 54 10.78 -12.20 10.56
C GLY A 54 9.87 -10.98 10.78
N THR A 55 9.09 -10.96 11.86
CA THR A 55 8.26 -9.79 12.22
C THR A 55 9.12 -8.55 12.48
N GLY A 56 8.62 -7.36 12.13
CA GLY A 56 9.34 -6.10 12.35
C GLY A 56 10.54 -5.86 11.41
N THR A 57 10.80 -6.71 10.42
CA THR A 57 11.95 -6.57 9.51
C THR A 57 11.72 -5.60 8.36
N GLY A 58 10.65 -4.80 8.36
CA GLY A 58 10.32 -3.89 7.25
C GLY A 58 9.95 -4.59 5.94
N LYS A 59 9.32 -5.77 6.03
CA LYS A 59 8.87 -6.57 4.87
C LYS A 59 8.06 -5.77 3.84
N SER A 60 7.27 -4.80 4.31
CA SER A 60 6.43 -3.97 3.44
C SER A 60 7.25 -3.29 2.36
N LEU A 61 8.36 -2.62 2.73
CA LEU A 61 9.24 -1.97 1.75
C LEU A 61 9.88 -2.97 0.78
N GLY A 62 10.21 -4.17 1.26
CA GLY A 62 10.81 -5.24 0.47
C GLY A 62 9.95 -5.68 -0.73
N TYR A 63 8.62 -5.58 -0.67
CA TYR A 63 7.76 -5.83 -1.83
C TYR A 63 7.15 -4.56 -2.44
N LEU A 64 7.01 -3.48 -1.68
CA LEU A 64 6.43 -2.23 -2.18
C LEU A 64 7.37 -1.47 -3.12
N VAL A 65 8.66 -1.39 -2.78
CA VAL A 65 9.68 -0.71 -3.62
C VAL A 65 9.75 -1.32 -5.02
N PRO A 66 9.94 -2.64 -5.19
CA PRO A 66 9.93 -3.22 -6.53
C PRO A 66 8.55 -3.20 -7.20
N ALA A 67 7.45 -3.07 -6.43
CA ALA A 67 6.11 -2.93 -6.99
C ALA A 67 5.86 -1.56 -7.63
N VAL A 68 6.30 -0.47 -7.00
CA VAL A 68 6.15 0.89 -7.59
C VAL A 68 7.07 1.12 -8.78
N LEU A 69 8.18 0.40 -8.84
CA LEU A 69 9.09 0.38 -10.00
C LEU A 69 8.61 -0.58 -11.11
N HIS A 70 7.48 -1.24 -10.93
CA HIS A 70 6.91 -2.12 -11.94
C HIS A 70 5.93 -1.35 -12.82
N HIS A 71 6.10 -1.46 -14.14
CA HIS A 71 5.29 -0.73 -15.11
C HIS A 71 3.84 -1.23 -15.24
N ASP A 72 3.55 -2.43 -14.74
CA ASP A 72 2.21 -3.01 -14.76
C ASP A 72 1.53 -2.92 -13.38
N ARG A 73 0.20 -3.05 -13.37
CA ARG A 73 -0.59 -3.06 -12.13
C ARG A 73 -0.16 -4.20 -11.20
N VAL A 74 0.21 -3.85 -9.98
CA VAL A 74 0.56 -4.80 -8.92
C VAL A 74 -0.59 -4.95 -7.92
N VAL A 75 -0.89 -6.18 -7.51
CA VAL A 75 -1.84 -6.49 -6.45
C VAL A 75 -1.08 -6.99 -5.23
N VAL A 76 -1.21 -6.29 -4.10
CA VAL A 76 -0.68 -6.73 -2.81
C VAL A 76 -1.82 -7.37 -2.01
N ALA A 77 -1.75 -8.68 -1.79
CA ALA A 77 -2.71 -9.42 -0.98
C ALA A 77 -2.15 -9.63 0.44
N THR A 78 -2.98 -9.37 1.46
CA THR A 78 -2.63 -9.61 2.87
C THR A 78 -3.67 -10.51 3.54
N ALA A 79 -3.32 -11.08 4.69
CA ALA A 79 -4.18 -12.01 5.41
C ALA A 79 -5.40 -11.35 6.09
N THR A 80 -5.31 -10.07 6.49
CA THR A 80 -6.35 -9.40 7.27
C THR A 80 -6.59 -7.95 6.83
N LEU A 81 -7.79 -7.43 7.09
CA LEU A 81 -8.13 -6.03 6.85
C LEU A 81 -7.26 -5.06 7.66
N ALA A 82 -6.84 -5.44 8.87
CA ALA A 82 -5.94 -4.63 9.69
C ALA A 82 -4.57 -4.47 9.01
N LEU A 83 -4.03 -5.53 8.40
CA LEU A 83 -2.79 -5.46 7.62
C LEU A 83 -2.97 -4.59 6.36
N GLN A 84 -4.11 -4.69 5.68
CA GLN A 84 -4.39 -3.79 4.55
C GLN A 84 -4.45 -2.33 5.00
N HIS A 85 -5.11 -2.06 6.13
CA HIS A 85 -5.22 -0.72 6.70
C HIS A 85 -3.84 -0.15 7.03
N GLN A 86 -2.95 -0.97 7.61
CA GLN A 86 -1.57 -0.58 7.90
C GLN A 86 -0.80 -0.15 6.63
N LEU A 87 -1.01 -0.86 5.51
CA LEU A 87 -0.39 -0.50 4.24
C LEU A 87 -0.93 0.82 3.69
N ILE A 88 -2.24 1.01 3.74
CA ILE A 88 -2.92 2.15 3.11
C ILE A 88 -2.70 3.45 3.89
N GLU A 89 -2.70 3.40 5.23
CA GLU A 89 -2.60 4.60 6.08
C GLU A 89 -1.15 4.98 6.40
N LYS A 90 -0.21 4.05 6.27
CA LYS A 90 1.17 4.27 6.72
C LYS A 90 2.20 3.85 5.68
N ASP A 91 2.29 2.57 5.37
CA ASP A 91 3.47 2.05 4.67
C ASP A 91 3.56 2.57 3.23
N ILE A 92 2.45 2.59 2.49
CA ILE A 92 2.40 3.10 1.11
C ILE A 92 2.56 4.62 1.09
N PRO A 93 1.77 5.44 1.83
CA PRO A 93 1.96 6.88 1.84
C PRO A 93 3.40 7.28 2.19
N ALA A 94 3.95 6.72 3.27
CA ALA A 94 5.28 7.09 3.72
C ALA A 94 6.38 6.68 2.74
N MET A 95 6.25 5.52 2.08
CA MET A 95 7.20 5.10 1.05
C MET A 95 7.12 6.00 -0.19
N LEU A 96 5.91 6.39 -0.62
CA LEU A 96 5.73 7.27 -1.76
C LEU A 96 6.21 8.70 -1.48
N ASP A 97 5.96 9.21 -0.28
CA ASP A 97 6.40 10.55 0.13
C ASP A 97 7.93 10.60 0.23
N ALA A 98 8.55 9.52 0.73
CA ALA A 98 10.00 9.39 0.83
C ALA A 98 10.71 9.23 -0.52
N ALA A 99 10.09 8.49 -1.44
CA ALA A 99 10.65 8.19 -2.75
C ALA A 99 10.21 9.18 -3.85
N GLY A 100 9.43 10.21 -3.52
CA GLY A 100 8.83 11.13 -4.49
C GLY A 100 9.85 11.77 -5.43
N ASP A 101 10.98 12.24 -4.89
CA ASP A 101 12.07 12.87 -5.65
C ASP A 101 12.76 11.87 -6.61
N VAL A 102 12.68 10.57 -6.31
CA VAL A 102 13.34 9.49 -7.06
C VAL A 102 12.40 8.89 -8.11
N LEU A 103 11.09 8.82 -7.82
CA LEU A 103 10.09 8.17 -8.68
C LEU A 103 9.63 9.05 -9.85
N GLY A 104 9.81 10.38 -9.77
CA GLY A 104 9.42 11.34 -10.81
C GLY A 104 7.91 11.58 -10.91
N GLU A 105 7.08 10.55 -10.71
CA GLU A 105 5.63 10.63 -10.57
C GLU A 105 5.18 9.82 -9.36
N ARG A 106 4.11 10.27 -8.68
CA ARG A 106 3.52 9.56 -7.54
C ARG A 106 2.54 8.49 -8.04
N PRO A 107 2.82 7.19 -7.85
CA PRO A 107 1.93 6.11 -8.26
C PRO A 107 0.55 6.19 -7.58
N ALA A 108 -0.50 5.93 -8.34
CA ALA A 108 -1.84 5.76 -7.80
C ALA A 108 -1.98 4.39 -7.11
N TYR A 109 -2.70 4.35 -5.98
CA TYR A 109 -3.02 3.13 -5.26
C TYR A 109 -4.47 3.16 -4.78
N ALA A 110 -5.05 1.99 -4.58
CA ALA A 110 -6.43 1.83 -4.11
C ALA A 110 -6.55 0.60 -3.22
N VAL A 111 -7.58 0.59 -2.37
CA VAL A 111 -7.89 -0.55 -1.50
C VAL A 111 -9.08 -1.33 -2.03
N LEU A 112 -8.95 -2.65 -2.09
CA LEU A 112 -10.00 -3.57 -2.49
C LEU A 112 -10.44 -4.42 -1.30
N LYS A 113 -11.71 -4.27 -0.89
CA LYS A 113 -12.31 -5.03 0.23
C LYS A 113 -13.58 -5.75 -0.26
N GLY A 114 -14.07 -6.70 0.52
CA GLY A 114 -15.39 -7.30 0.27
C GLY A 114 -16.52 -6.29 0.46
N ARG A 115 -17.63 -6.42 -0.28
CA ARG A 115 -18.77 -5.48 -0.27
C ARG A 115 -19.28 -5.11 1.13
N SER A 116 -19.30 -6.07 2.06
CA SER A 116 -19.72 -5.87 3.45
C SER A 116 -18.85 -4.88 4.24
N ASN A 117 -17.68 -4.50 3.72
CA ASN A 117 -16.76 -3.53 4.32
C ASN A 117 -16.98 -2.10 3.78
N TYR A 118 -18.01 -1.88 2.96
CA TYR A 118 -18.38 -0.58 2.44
C TYR A 118 -19.78 -0.21 2.91
N ALA A 119 -19.95 1.04 3.29
CA ALA A 119 -21.27 1.55 3.64
C ALA A 119 -22.13 1.70 2.37
N CYS A 120 -23.38 1.26 2.45
CA CYS A 120 -24.34 1.45 1.37
C CYS A 120 -24.88 2.88 1.45
N LEU A 121 -24.41 3.78 0.56
CA LEU A 121 -24.84 5.18 0.55
C LEU A 121 -26.35 5.35 0.36
N HIS A 122 -27.01 4.44 -0.36
CA HIS A 122 -28.47 4.43 -0.50
C HIS A 122 -29.16 4.19 0.85
N ARG A 123 -28.74 3.16 1.61
CA ARG A 123 -29.28 2.90 2.96
C ARG A 123 -28.97 4.02 3.96
N ILE A 124 -27.83 4.69 3.81
CA ILE A 124 -27.50 5.85 4.66
C ILE A 124 -28.43 7.03 4.35
N ARG A 125 -28.76 7.27 3.07
CA ARG A 125 -29.60 8.40 2.64
C ARG A 125 -31.08 8.19 2.95
N ASP A 126 -31.59 6.99 2.72
CA ASP A 126 -33.03 6.71 2.81
C ASP A 126 -33.43 6.12 4.17
N GLY A 127 -32.47 5.97 5.08
CA GLY A 127 -32.64 5.29 6.37
C GLY A 127 -32.62 3.77 6.22
N VAL A 128 -32.34 3.08 7.32
CA VAL A 128 -32.55 1.64 7.42
C VAL A 128 -34.05 1.45 7.70
N PRO A 129 -34.79 0.63 6.93
CA PRO A 129 -36.14 0.22 7.32
C PRO A 129 -36.10 -0.32 8.75
N ASP A 130 -36.92 0.24 9.63
CA ASP A 130 -36.92 0.04 11.09
C ASP A 130 -37.54 -1.32 11.49
N ASP A 131 -37.06 -2.40 10.86
CA ASP A 131 -37.56 -3.76 11.10
C ASP A 131 -36.85 -4.41 12.31
N GLN A 132 -35.74 -3.80 12.75
CA GLN A 132 -34.97 -4.17 13.93
C GLN A 132 -34.66 -2.88 14.68
N GLY A 133 -35.40 -2.65 15.78
CA GLY A 133 -35.37 -1.40 16.54
C GLY A 133 -33.96 -0.91 16.89
N ALA A 134 -33.86 0.39 17.05
CA ALA A 134 -32.62 1.16 17.25
C ALA A 134 -31.54 0.42 18.09
N LEU A 135 -30.37 0.21 17.49
CA LEU A 135 -29.21 -0.37 18.20
C LEU A 135 -28.55 0.63 19.17
N VAL A 136 -28.81 1.93 18.99
CA VAL A 136 -28.35 3.02 19.85
C VAL A 136 -29.45 4.09 19.85
N GLU A 137 -30.00 4.40 21.03
CA GLU A 137 -30.85 5.58 21.21
C GLU A 137 -29.98 6.84 21.11
N LEU A 138 -30.16 7.61 20.05
CA LEU A 138 -29.60 8.96 19.97
C LEU A 138 -30.48 9.88 20.82
N PRO A 139 -29.93 10.66 21.76
CA PRO A 139 -30.72 11.59 22.55
C PRO A 139 -31.33 12.64 21.63
N THR A 140 -32.66 12.74 21.66
CA THR A 140 -33.43 13.77 20.96
C THR A 140 -33.22 15.10 21.68
N GLY A 141 -32.12 15.77 21.35
CA GLY A 141 -31.78 17.11 21.80
C GLY A 141 -31.29 17.93 20.62
N THR A 142 -31.62 19.22 20.60
CA THR A 142 -31.18 20.16 19.57
C THR A 142 -29.66 20.29 19.60
N LEU A 143 -29.01 19.68 18.61
CA LEU A 143 -27.63 20.03 18.25
C LEU A 143 -27.62 21.46 17.72
N GLY A 144 -27.10 22.38 18.53
CA GLY A 144 -26.53 23.66 18.10
C GLY A 144 -27.52 24.71 17.60
N ALA A 145 -27.88 25.65 18.49
CA ALA A 145 -28.05 27.05 18.08
C ALA A 145 -26.67 27.68 17.83
#